data_AF-A0A9E5MZ07-F1
#
_entry.id   AF-A0A9E5MZ07-F1
#
_cell.length_a   1.000
_cell.length_b   1.000
_cell.length_c   1.000
_cell.angle_alpha   90.00
_cell.angle_beta   90.00
_cell.angle_gamma   90.00
#
_symmetry.space_group_name_H-M   'P 1'
#
loop_
_entity.id
_entity.type
_entity.pdbx_description
1 polymer ?
#
loop_
_entity_poly.entity_id
_entity_poly.type
_entity_poly.pdbx_seq_one_letter_code
_entity_poly.pdbx_strand_id
1 'polypeptide(L)'
;CRSPLISIAANAGQDGSIVCEKVADSDGNFGYNAATDVYEDLVEAGVIDPTKVTRTALQNAASVSTLLLTSDALIAEKPKEEKKGAAGHGGDYDMY
;
A
#
# COMPACT_ATOMS: atom_id res chain seq x y z
N CYS A 1 -4.06 -9.53 9.56
CA CYS A 1 -4.03 -8.58 8.41
C CYS A 1 -5.44 -8.29 7.91
N ARG A 2 -6.19 -7.41 8.57
CA ARG A 2 -7.60 -7.10 8.23
C ARG A 2 -7.74 -5.97 7.19
N SER A 3 -6.77 -5.05 7.16
CA SER A 3 -6.82 -3.83 6.34
C SER A 3 -7.03 -4.06 4.84
N PRO A 4 -6.35 -5.01 4.15
CA PRO A 4 -6.55 -5.17 2.70
C PRO A 4 -7.99 -5.53 2.34
N LEU A 5 -8.61 -6.43 3.11
CA LEU A 5 -9.98 -6.85 2.90
C LEU A 5 -10.98 -5.72 3.21
N ILE A 6 -10.76 -4.96 4.29
CA ILE A 6 -11.57 -3.78 4.61
C ILE A 6 -11.53 -2.77 3.45
N SER A 7 -10.34 -2.51 2.89
CA SER A 7 -10.19 -1.58 1.76
C SER A 7 -10.90 -2.09 0.50
N ILE A 8 -10.84 -3.39 0.20
CA ILE A 8 -11.54 -3.98 -0.94
C ILE A 8 -13.06 -3.87 -0.77
N ALA A 9 -13.59 -4.23 0.40
CA ALA A 9 -15.02 -4.15 0.70
C ALA A 9 -15.52 -2.70 0.68
N ALA A 10 -14.76 -1.75 1.23
CA ALA A 10 -15.10 -0.33 1.17
C ALA A 10 -15.15 0.20 -0.27
N ASN A 11 -14.22 -0.23 -1.13
CA ASN A 11 -14.25 0.11 -2.56
C ASN A 11 -15.45 -0.50 -3.30
N ALA A 12 -15.98 -1.62 -2.81
CA ALA A 12 -17.21 -2.25 -3.30
C ALA A 12 -18.49 -1.61 -2.73
N GLY A 13 -18.38 -0.60 -1.85
CA GLY A 13 -19.52 0.07 -1.23
C GLY A 13 -20.10 -0.63 0.00
N GLN A 14 -19.43 -1.65 0.52
CA GLN A 14 -19.83 -2.36 1.73
C GLN A 14 -19.11 -1.84 2.98
N ASP A 15 -19.68 -2.09 4.15
CA ASP A 15 -18.98 -1.86 5.43
C ASP A 15 -17.88 -2.91 5.61
N GLY A 16 -16.64 -2.51 5.33
CA GLY A 16 -15.50 -3.41 5.38
C GLY A 16 -15.24 -4.04 6.74
N SER A 17 -15.67 -3.42 7.85
CA SER A 17 -15.50 -3.99 9.19
C SER A 17 -16.42 -5.20 9.38
N ILE A 18 -17.68 -5.09 8.93
CA ILE A 18 -18.67 -6.17 9.00
C ILE A 18 -18.25 -7.32 8.08
N VAL A 19 -17.84 -7.00 6.85
CA VAL A 19 -17.35 -8.00 5.89
C VAL A 19 -16.13 -8.73 6.46
N CYS A 20 -15.19 -7.99 7.07
CA CYS A 20 -13.99 -8.57 7.65
C CYS A 20 -14.30 -9.53 8.81
N GLU A 21 -15.24 -9.19 9.69
CA GLU A 21 -15.55 -10.07 10.82
C GLU A 21 -16.22 -11.35 10.35
N LYS A 22 -17.15 -11.25 9.39
CA LYS A 22 -17.82 -12.41 8.81
C LYS A 22 -16.87 -13.37 8.10
N VAL A 23 -15.84 -12.85 7.42
CA VAL A 23 -14.79 -13.69 6.80
C VAL A 23 -13.80 -14.22 7.85
N ALA A 24 -13.53 -13.47 8.92
CA ALA A 24 -12.64 -13.93 9.99
C ALA A 24 -13.22 -15.09 10.82
N ASP A 25 -14.55 -15.16 10.95
CA ASP A 25 -15.26 -16.23 11.64
C ASP A 25 -15.45 -17.50 10.78
N SER A 26 -14.94 -17.49 9.54
CA SER A 26 -15.05 -18.59 8.58
C SER A 26 -13.71 -19.27 8.35
N ASP A 27 -13.75 -20.51 7.85
CA ASP A 27 -12.56 -21.32 7.59
C ASP A 27 -12.37 -21.61 6.09
N GLY A 28 -11.13 -21.95 5.74
CA GLY A 28 -10.78 -22.40 4.38
C GLY A 28 -10.81 -21.26 3.35
N ASN A 29 -11.47 -21.52 2.22
CA ASN A 29 -11.51 -20.60 1.08
C ASN A 29 -12.73 -19.67 1.09
N PHE A 30 -13.58 -19.76 2.11
CA PHE A 30 -14.74 -18.88 2.21
C PHE A 30 -14.28 -17.44 2.33
N GLY A 31 -14.87 -16.56 1.50
CA GLY A 31 -14.53 -15.16 1.51
C GLY A 31 -15.60 -14.30 0.84
N TYR A 32 -15.33 -13.01 0.79
CA TYR A 32 -16.21 -12.03 0.15
C TYR A 32 -15.71 -11.71 -1.26
N ASN A 33 -16.55 -11.96 -2.26
CA ASN A 33 -16.27 -11.61 -3.66
C ASN A 33 -16.80 -10.20 -3.95
N ALA A 34 -15.90 -9.24 -4.04
CA ALA A 34 -16.22 -7.84 -4.31
C ALA A 34 -16.74 -7.57 -5.74
N ALA A 35 -16.53 -8.49 -6.69
CA ALA A 35 -17.02 -8.31 -8.06
C ALA A 35 -18.52 -8.62 -8.18
N THR A 36 -19.03 -9.53 -7.35
CA THR A 36 -20.41 -10.04 -7.38
C THR A 36 -21.20 -9.72 -6.12
N ASP A 37 -20.55 -9.16 -5.10
CA ASP A 37 -21.13 -8.79 -3.80
C ASP A 37 -21.73 -9.98 -3.03
N VAL A 38 -21.10 -11.16 -3.14
CA VAL A 38 -21.53 -12.39 -2.47
C VAL A 38 -20.41 -13.04 -1.66
N TYR A 39 -20.81 -13.86 -0.68
CA TYR A 39 -19.90 -14.68 0.11
C TYR A 39 -19.91 -16.11 -0.42
N GLU A 40 -18.76 -16.59 -0.85
CA GLU A 40 -18.62 -17.87 -1.55
C GLU A 40 -17.20 -18.44 -1.37
N ASP A 41 -16.96 -19.64 -1.90
CA ASP A 41 -15.61 -20.17 -2.01
C ASP A 41 -14.85 -19.39 -3.10
N LEU A 42 -13.85 -18.61 -2.68
CA LEU A 42 -13.11 -17.74 -3.59
C LEU A 42 -12.24 -18.52 -4.59
N VAL A 43 -11.85 -19.75 -4.27
CA VAL A 43 -11.10 -20.60 -5.19
C VAL A 43 -12.02 -21.14 -6.29
N GLU A 44 -13.22 -21.59 -5.94
CA GLU A 44 -14.23 -22.01 -6.93
C GLU A 44 -14.69 -20.82 -7.79
N ALA A 45 -14.82 -19.63 -7.21
CA ALA A 45 -15.13 -18.39 -7.93
C ALA A 45 -13.98 -17.87 -8.81
N GLY A 46 -12.78 -18.47 -8.73
CA GLY A 46 -11.61 -18.11 -9.52
C GLY A 46 -10.85 -16.87 -9.02
N VAL A 47 -11.15 -16.39 -7.82
CA VAL A 47 -10.46 -15.27 -7.16
C VAL A 47 -9.28 -15.83 -6.36
N ILE A 48 -8.16 -16.05 -7.04
CA ILE A 48 -6.98 -16.73 -6.49
C ILE A 48 -5.77 -15.81 -6.53
N ASP A 49 -5.09 -15.67 -5.39
CA ASP A 49 -3.84 -14.94 -5.29
C ASP A 49 -2.65 -15.91 -5.22
N PRO A 50 -1.63 -15.79 -6.08
CA PRO A 50 -0.44 -16.62 -6.00
C PRO A 50 0.29 -16.42 -4.67
N THR A 51 0.71 -17.50 -4.01
CA THR A 51 1.36 -17.44 -2.68
C THR A 51 2.56 -16.49 -2.62
N LYS A 52 3.31 -16.36 -3.73
CA LYS A 52 4.44 -15.44 -3.81
C LYS A 52 3.99 -13.97 -3.68
N VAL A 53 2.85 -13.61 -4.27
CA VAL A 53 2.34 -12.23 -4.28
C VAL A 53 2.00 -11.79 -2.86
N THR A 54 1.13 -12.54 -2.17
CA THR A 54 0.71 -12.19 -0.80
C THR A 54 1.89 -12.16 0.17
N ARG A 55 2.80 -13.14 0.07
CA ARG A 55 3.98 -13.20 0.94
C ARG A 55 4.92 -12.02 0.71
N THR A 56 5.27 -11.74 -0.54
CA THR A 56 6.20 -10.67 -0.88
C THR A 56 5.61 -9.30 -0.58
N ALA A 57 4.31 -9.10 -0.78
CA ALA A 57 3.63 -7.86 -0.40
C ALA A 57 3.77 -7.57 1.10
N LEU A 58 3.50 -8.57 1.95
CA LEU A 58 3.62 -8.43 3.40
C LEU A 58 5.07 -8.19 3.83
N GLN A 59 6.02 -8.95 3.28
CA GLN A 59 7.44 -8.82 3.62
C GLN A 59 8.00 -7.44 3.24
N ASN A 60 7.66 -6.94 2.06
CA ASN A 60 8.11 -5.62 1.61
C ASN A 60 7.49 -4.51 2.46
N ALA A 61 6.18 -4.60 2.77
CA ALA A 61 5.51 -3.65 3.63
C ALA A 61 6.15 -3.61 5.03
N ALA A 62 6.36 -4.78 5.65
CA ALA A 62 7.01 -4.89 6.96
C ALA A 62 8.44 -4.34 6.93
N SER A 63 9.20 -4.59 5.87
CA SER A 63 10.56 -4.09 5.69
C SER A 63 10.62 -2.55 5.68
N VAL A 64 9.78 -1.91 4.85
CA VAL A 64 9.71 -0.44 4.78
C VAL A 64 9.21 0.16 6.08
N SER A 65 8.15 -0.41 6.68
CA SER A 65 7.63 0.07 7.97
C SER A 65 8.68 -0.04 9.08
N THR A 66 9.45 -1.12 9.11
CA THR A 66 10.54 -1.28 10.09
C THR A 66 11.59 -0.18 9.90
N LEU A 67 12.06 0.03 8.67
CA LEU A 67 13.02 1.08 8.36
C LEU A 67 12.53 2.45 8.83
N LEU A 68 11.27 2.80 8.54
CA LEU A 68 10.69 4.08 8.93
C LEU A 68 10.56 4.23 10.45
N LEU A 69 10.15 3.17 11.16
CA LEU A 69 9.96 3.21 12.62
C LEU A 69 11.29 3.28 13.39
N THR A 70 12.38 2.77 12.83
CA THR A 70 13.70 2.78 13.46
C THR A 70 14.60 3.92 12.99
N SER A 71 14.12 4.79 12.11
CA SER A 71 14.89 5.93 11.60
C SER A 71 14.65 7.16 12.47
N ASP A 72 15.66 7.59 13.22
CA ASP A 72 15.56 8.77 14.09
C ASP A 72 15.54 10.11 13.33
N ALA A 73 16.16 10.16 12.15
CA ALA A 73 16.25 11.38 11.34
C ALA A 73 16.21 11.08 9.84
N LEU A 74 15.57 11.98 9.09
CA LEU A 74 15.59 12.02 7.63
C LEU A 74 16.20 13.36 7.20
N ILE A 75 17.27 13.31 6.41
CA ILE A 75 17.95 14.50 5.88
C ILE A 75 17.50 14.68 4.42
N ALA A 76 17.02 15.88 4.09
CA ALA A 76 16.65 16.25 2.73
C ALA A 76 17.35 17.55 2.33
N GLU A 77 17.77 17.64 1.07
CA GLU A 77 18.28 18.88 0.48
C GLU A 77 17.12 19.83 0.18
N LYS A 78 17.36 21.15 0.33
CA LYS A 78 16.36 22.14 -0.07
C LYS A 78 16.15 22.09 -1.59
N PRO A 79 14.90 22.26 -2.07
CA PRO A 79 14.65 22.42 -3.50
C PRO A 79 15.53 23.54 -4.05
N LYS A 80 16.30 23.26 -5.11
CA LYS A 80 17.10 24.27 -5.80
C LYS A 80 16.14 25.22 -6.51
N GLU A 81 16.32 26.52 -6.33
CA GLU A 81 15.64 27.49 -7.19
C GLU A 81 16.20 27.34 -8.61
N GLU A 82 15.38 26.84 -9.53
CA GLU A 82 15.70 26.97 -10.95
C GLU A 82 15.63 28.47 -11.30
N LYS A 83 16.79 29.12 -11.43
CA LYS A 83 16.87 30.47 -11.99
C LYS A 83 16.34 30.43 -13.43
N LYS A 84 15.06 30.76 -13.60
CA LYS A 84 14.49 31.09 -14.90
C LYS A 84 15.20 32.33 -15.44
N GLY A 85 16.16 32.09 -16.34
CA GLY A 85 16.66 33.02 -17.35
C GLY A 85 17.16 34.39 -16.88
N ALA A 86 18.48 34.57 -16.86
CA ALA A 86 19.08 35.84 -17.26
C ALA A 86 20.49 35.60 -17.79
N ALA A 87 20.69 35.87 -19.08
CA ALA A 87 22.01 36.05 -19.65
C ALA A 87 22.72 37.21 -18.92
N GLY A 88 23.93 36.98 -18.41
CA GLY A 88 24.80 38.06 -17.95
C GLY A 88 25.68 37.73 -16.75
N HIS A 89 26.99 37.66 -17.02
CA HIS A 89 28.12 38.04 -16.15
C HIS A 89 28.22 37.47 -14.72
N GLY A 90 29.31 36.73 -14.51
CA GLY A 90 30.15 36.89 -13.31
C GLY A 90 29.91 35.90 -12.18
N GLY A 91 30.89 35.01 -12.02
CA GLY A 91 31.32 34.29 -10.83
C GLY A 91 30.40 34.18 -9.63
N ASP A 92 30.04 32.94 -9.30
CA ASP A 92 30.08 32.49 -7.91
C ASP A 92 30.40 30.99 -7.89
N TYR A 93 31.58 30.66 -7.36
CA TYR A 93 31.97 29.29 -7.05
C TYR A 93 31.61 29.08 -5.59
N ASP A 94 30.46 28.47 -5.31
CA ASP A 94 30.18 28.01 -3.94
C ASP A 94 30.84 26.64 -3.74
N MET A 95 32.05 26.71 -3.20
CA MET A 95 32.86 25.60 -2.69
C MET A 95 32.43 25.31 -1.25
N TYR A 96 31.24 24.78 -1.03
CA TYR A 96 30.88 24.02 0.17
C TYR A 96 29.61 23.18 -0.08
#